data_AF-A0A225V3T8-F1
#
_entry.id   AF-A0A225V3T8-F1
#
_cell.length_a   1.000
_cell.length_b   1.000
_cell.length_c   1.000
_cell.angle_alpha   90.00
_cell.angle_beta   90.00
_cell.angle_gamma   90.00
#
_symmetry.space_group_name_H-M   'P 1'
#
loop_
_entity.id
_entity.type
_entity.pdbx_description
1 polymer ?
#
loop_
_entity_poly.entity_id
_entity_poly.type
_entity_poly.pdbx_seq_one_letter_code
_entity_poly.pdbx_strand_id
1 'polypeptide(L)'
;MDNLVYRGLKLTNQYSTHLFIVARLGEAGVKIDDNNPAFIQWLHYVSKYRALKGDELAFSEVKLLEVLEKNMSEAKLFVSLTKVPGLENLAQSMIFKRSWSSHRHKLLNEAWLKSKESPANLFEILKLEQRVEIYDVNSLEWMRYTRMYMKETECLFPGTNVLSSKTTEQSVAVLFQKHQEVDDLKAFAEKLQNQLFDKWINQYKFKPTKLEVMIDAPMIRSGPRFTTLEAYTIRFAELHEKTVMECYNWRPNGNWTVT
;
A
#
# COMPACT_ATOMS: atom_id res chain seq x y z
N MET A 1 -23.95 11.75 25.05
CA MET A 1 -23.26 12.79 25.84
C MET A 1 -23.71 14.14 25.31
N ASP A 2 -24.08 15.08 26.18
CA ASP A 2 -24.49 16.41 25.74
C ASP A 2 -23.34 17.11 25.01
N ASN A 3 -23.64 17.69 23.85
CA ASN A 3 -22.66 18.38 23.00
C ASN A 3 -21.97 19.54 23.75
N LEU A 4 -22.62 20.07 24.78
CA LEU A 4 -22.11 21.10 25.70
C LEU A 4 -21.06 20.57 26.69
N VAL A 5 -21.25 19.38 27.26
CA VAL A 5 -20.27 18.75 28.17
C VAL A 5 -19.00 18.40 27.40
N TYR A 6 -19.15 17.85 26.20
CA TYR A 6 -18.01 17.54 25.34
C TYR A 6 -17.25 18.81 24.90
N ARG A 7 -17.97 19.90 24.59
CA ARG A 7 -17.37 21.22 24.29
C ARG A 7 -16.64 21.81 25.49
N GLY A 8 -17.20 21.74 26.70
CA GLY A 8 -16.56 22.22 27.93
C GLY A 8 -15.28 21.45 28.27
N LEU A 9 -15.31 20.12 28.14
CA LEU A 9 -14.13 19.27 28.37
C LEU A 9 -13.05 19.46 27.28
N LYS A 10 -13.46 19.80 26.05
CA LYS A 10 -12.54 20.19 24.97
C LYS A 10 -11.84 21.52 25.25
N LEU A 11 -12.55 22.51 25.80
CA LEU A 11 -12.02 23.83 26.13
C LEU A 11 -11.02 23.82 27.29
N THR A 12 -11.09 22.82 28.17
CA THR A 12 -10.24 22.69 29.37
C THR A 12 -8.95 21.89 29.14
N ASN A 13 -8.68 21.44 27.91
CA ASN A 13 -7.47 20.68 27.53
C ASN A 13 -7.22 19.44 28.42
N GLN A 14 -8.28 18.77 28.86
CA GLN A 14 -8.17 17.58 29.71
C GLN A 14 -7.62 16.37 28.95
N TYR A 15 -6.97 15.44 29.65
CA TYR A 15 -6.39 14.25 29.05
C TYR A 15 -7.40 13.44 28.23
N SER A 16 -7.01 12.99 27.04
CA SER A 16 -7.88 12.25 26.11
C SER A 16 -8.51 11.01 26.73
N THR A 17 -7.83 10.36 27.67
CA THR A 17 -8.36 9.21 28.45
C THR A 17 -9.56 9.59 29.30
N HIS A 18 -9.56 10.79 29.90
CA HIS A 18 -10.68 11.26 30.72
C HIS A 18 -11.93 11.44 29.86
N LEU A 19 -11.78 12.08 28.70
CA LEU A 19 -12.88 12.24 27.74
C LEU A 19 -13.44 10.89 27.25
N PHE A 20 -12.59 9.88 27.07
CA PHE A 20 -13.02 8.53 26.72
C PHE A 20 -13.94 7.91 27.79
N ILE A 21 -13.55 8.07 29.07
CA ILE A 21 -14.31 7.56 30.22
C ILE A 21 -15.64 8.30 30.37
N VAL A 22 -15.63 9.64 30.36
CA VAL A 22 -16.88 10.41 30.52
C VAL A 22 -17.83 10.14 29.35
N ALA A 23 -17.31 9.90 28.15
CA ALA A 23 -18.11 9.52 26.97
C ALA A 23 -18.66 8.09 27.05
N ARG A 24 -18.37 7.35 28.14
CA ARG A 24 -18.80 5.98 28.40
C ARG A 24 -18.32 5.00 27.32
N LEU A 25 -17.24 5.35 26.61
CA LEU A 25 -16.76 4.55 25.49
C LEU A 25 -16.14 3.22 25.95
N GLY A 26 -15.65 3.12 27.19
CA GLY A 26 -15.11 1.87 27.74
C GLY A 26 -16.12 0.97 28.47
N GLU A 27 -17.41 1.30 28.44
CA GLU A 27 -18.43 0.53 29.15
C GLU A 27 -18.87 -0.72 28.36
N ALA A 28 -19.20 -1.79 29.09
CA ALA A 28 -19.67 -3.03 28.51
C ALA A 28 -20.94 -2.81 27.67
N GLY A 29 -20.95 -3.35 26.45
CA GLY A 29 -22.06 -3.23 25.51
C GLY A 29 -22.05 -1.95 24.65
N VAL A 30 -21.15 -1.00 24.91
CA VAL A 30 -20.97 0.17 24.04
C VAL A 30 -20.16 -0.22 22.82
N LYS A 31 -20.78 -0.11 21.63
CA LYS A 31 -20.13 -0.44 20.37
C LYS A 31 -19.14 0.68 19.98
N ILE A 32 -17.83 0.40 20.03
CA ILE A 32 -16.81 1.30 19.49
C ILE A 32 -16.52 0.94 18.04
N ASP A 33 -16.99 1.77 17.12
CA ASP A 33 -16.69 1.72 15.68
C ASP A 33 -16.90 3.09 15.02
N ASP A 34 -16.57 3.15 13.73
CA ASP A 34 -16.69 4.30 12.83
C ASP A 34 -18.13 4.79 12.60
N ASN A 35 -19.14 4.16 13.20
CA ASN A 35 -20.52 4.63 13.20
C ASN A 35 -20.96 5.22 14.56
N ASN A 36 -20.13 5.12 15.60
CA ASN A 36 -20.44 5.68 16.92
C ASN A 36 -20.06 7.17 16.97
N PRO A 37 -21.04 8.11 17.09
CA PRO A 37 -20.74 9.55 17.06
C PRO A 37 -19.84 10.01 18.21
N ALA A 38 -19.98 9.43 19.40
CA ALA A 38 -19.14 9.78 20.55
C ALA A 38 -17.69 9.32 20.34
N PHE A 39 -17.49 8.16 19.71
CA PHE A 39 -16.18 7.67 19.35
C PHE A 39 -15.52 8.53 18.27
N ILE A 40 -16.25 8.87 17.21
CA ILE A 40 -15.77 9.78 16.15
C ILE A 40 -15.36 11.13 16.76
N GLN A 41 -16.19 11.67 17.64
CA GLN A 41 -15.91 12.94 18.31
C GLN A 41 -14.63 12.85 19.15
N TRP A 42 -14.46 11.75 19.87
CA TRP A 42 -13.27 11.45 20.67
C TRP A 42 -12.00 11.33 19.81
N LEU A 43 -12.06 10.64 18.68
CA LEU A 43 -10.93 10.55 17.75
C LEU A 43 -10.50 11.92 17.21
N HIS A 44 -11.46 12.77 16.84
CA HIS A 44 -11.17 14.15 16.44
C HIS A 44 -10.52 14.97 17.56
N TYR A 45 -10.90 14.72 18.81
CA TYR A 45 -10.24 15.35 19.94
C TYR A 45 -8.80 14.87 20.08
N VAL A 46 -8.57 13.56 20.06
CA VAL A 46 -7.21 12.97 20.11
C VAL A 46 -6.32 13.55 19.02
N SER A 47 -6.80 13.60 17.77
CA SER A 47 -6.05 14.18 16.65
C SER A 47 -5.66 15.64 16.90
N LYS A 48 -6.61 16.49 17.35
CA LYS A 48 -6.34 17.90 17.66
C LYS A 48 -5.41 18.06 18.86
N TYR A 49 -5.58 17.26 19.90
CA TYR A 49 -4.78 17.30 21.10
C TYR A 49 -3.31 16.93 20.82
N ARG A 50 -3.08 15.86 20.03
CA ARG A 50 -1.74 15.46 19.55
C ARG A 50 -1.08 16.55 18.71
N ALA A 51 -1.83 17.17 17.80
CA ALA A 51 -1.32 18.28 16.98
C ALA A 51 -0.93 19.51 17.82
N LEU A 52 -1.63 19.77 18.92
CA LEU A 52 -1.38 20.94 19.77
C LEU A 52 -0.21 20.78 20.75
N LYS A 53 0.07 19.57 21.26
CA LYS A 53 1.11 19.40 22.29
C LYS A 53 2.22 18.38 21.98
N GLY A 54 2.22 17.80 20.78
CA GLY A 54 3.29 16.92 20.30
C GLY A 54 3.09 15.45 20.68
N ASP A 55 3.49 14.56 19.78
CA ASP A 55 3.14 13.13 19.79
C ASP A 55 3.65 12.34 21.01
N GLU A 56 4.78 12.71 21.61
CA GLU A 56 5.37 12.00 22.76
C GLU A 56 4.87 12.52 24.12
N LEU A 57 4.45 13.80 24.19
CA LEU A 57 4.02 14.43 25.43
C LEU A 57 2.49 14.46 25.59
N ALA A 58 1.73 14.25 24.52
CA ALA A 58 0.32 14.61 24.43
C ALA A 58 -0.61 13.45 24.04
N PHE A 59 -0.37 12.21 24.50
CA PHE A 59 -1.11 10.98 24.12
C PHE A 59 -0.47 10.24 22.95
N SER A 60 0.53 9.43 23.29
CA SER A 60 1.29 8.61 22.34
C SER A 60 0.43 7.57 21.64
N GLU A 61 0.94 7.04 20.53
CA GLU A 61 0.31 5.92 19.82
C GLU A 61 0.12 4.70 20.73
N VAL A 62 1.09 4.41 21.59
CA VAL A 62 1.00 3.34 22.60
C VAL A 62 -0.19 3.58 23.51
N LYS A 63 -0.38 4.81 24.00
CA LYS A 63 -1.51 5.16 24.87
C LYS A 63 -2.86 5.04 24.15
N LEU A 64 -2.92 5.42 22.87
CA LEU A 64 -4.11 5.26 22.04
C LEU A 64 -4.49 3.78 21.91
N LEU A 65 -3.52 2.92 21.62
CA LEU A 65 -3.73 1.48 21.51
C LEU A 65 -4.16 0.87 22.86
N GLU A 66 -3.49 1.20 23.96
CA GLU A 66 -3.86 0.74 25.32
C GLU A 66 -5.30 1.10 25.71
N VAL A 67 -5.78 2.29 25.37
CA VAL A 67 -7.16 2.72 25.68
C VAL A 67 -8.18 1.89 24.89
N LEU A 68 -7.81 1.45 23.70
CA LEU A 68 -8.72 0.85 22.74
C LEU A 68 -8.67 -0.68 22.73
N GLU A 69 -7.58 -1.30 23.18
CA GLU A 69 -7.35 -2.75 23.12
C GLU A 69 -8.48 -3.58 23.75
N LYS A 70 -9.14 -3.04 24.77
CA LYS A 70 -10.24 -3.72 25.50
C LYS A 70 -11.55 -3.74 24.73
N ASN A 71 -11.74 -2.83 23.79
CA ASN A 71 -13.03 -2.58 23.14
C ASN A 71 -12.99 -2.76 21.62
N MET A 72 -11.81 -2.65 21.03
CA MET A 72 -11.59 -2.91 19.61
C MET A 72 -10.20 -3.47 19.39
N SER A 73 -10.07 -4.36 18.40
CA SER A 73 -8.75 -4.74 17.93
C SER A 73 -8.05 -3.52 17.32
N GLU A 74 -6.73 -3.47 17.46
CA GLU A 74 -5.88 -2.53 16.75
C GLU A 74 -6.22 -2.49 15.24
N ALA A 75 -6.55 -3.65 14.68
CA ALA A 75 -7.06 -3.79 13.33
C ALA A 75 -8.27 -2.91 12.98
N LYS A 76 -9.29 -3.00 13.82
CA LYS A 76 -10.55 -2.28 13.64
C LYS A 76 -10.31 -0.79 13.82
N LEU A 77 -9.37 -0.40 14.68
CA LEU A 77 -8.98 1.00 14.85
C LEU A 77 -8.40 1.58 13.56
N PHE A 78 -7.44 0.89 12.94
CA PHE A 78 -6.85 1.37 11.68
C PHE A 78 -7.90 1.60 10.61
N VAL A 79 -8.80 0.64 10.42
CA VAL A 79 -9.91 0.74 9.46
C VAL A 79 -10.87 1.87 9.84
N SER A 80 -11.21 2.04 11.12
CA SER A 80 -12.09 3.13 11.54
C SER A 80 -11.46 4.50 11.31
N LEU A 81 -10.17 4.67 11.58
CA LEU A 81 -9.47 5.94 11.36
C LEU A 81 -9.48 6.36 9.89
N THR A 82 -9.43 5.41 8.96
CA THR A 82 -9.41 5.69 7.52
C THR A 82 -10.79 6.01 6.96
N LYS A 83 -11.87 5.66 7.68
CA LYS A 83 -13.26 5.89 7.27
C LYS A 83 -13.86 7.19 7.82
N VAL A 84 -13.22 7.81 8.80
CA VAL A 84 -13.72 9.03 9.44
C VAL A 84 -13.08 10.26 8.77
N PRO A 85 -13.88 11.14 8.12
CA PRO A 85 -13.37 12.34 7.48
C PRO A 85 -12.64 13.25 8.48
N GLY A 86 -11.46 13.77 8.12
CA GLY A 86 -10.65 14.65 8.97
C GLY A 86 -9.71 13.93 9.95
N LEU A 87 -9.55 12.61 9.84
CA LEU A 87 -8.56 11.81 10.59
C LEU A 87 -7.45 11.22 9.71
N GLU A 88 -7.35 11.65 8.46
CA GLU A 88 -6.44 11.07 7.46
C GLU A 88 -4.98 11.16 7.92
N ASN A 89 -4.58 12.27 8.53
CA ASN A 89 -3.21 12.45 9.03
C ASN A 89 -2.89 11.54 10.23
N LEU A 90 -3.88 11.29 11.09
CA LEU A 90 -3.72 10.37 12.23
C LEU A 90 -3.62 8.93 11.74
N ALA A 91 -4.50 8.53 10.80
CA ALA A 91 -4.45 7.21 10.17
C ALA A 91 -3.09 6.98 9.50
N GLN A 92 -2.64 7.93 8.68
CA GLN A 92 -1.38 7.84 7.94
C GLN A 92 -0.16 7.82 8.87
N SER A 93 -0.14 8.63 9.94
CA SER A 93 1.00 8.61 10.87
C SER A 93 1.13 7.28 11.60
N MET A 94 -0.01 6.66 11.99
CA MET A 94 0.01 5.35 12.62
C MET A 94 0.39 4.26 11.63
N ILE A 95 -0.18 4.24 10.42
CA ILE A 95 0.21 3.29 9.36
C ILE A 95 1.71 3.42 9.08
N PHE A 96 2.22 4.63 8.84
CA PHE A 96 3.63 4.88 8.58
C PHE A 96 4.51 4.34 9.71
N LYS A 97 4.27 4.73 10.97
CA LYS A 97 5.05 4.26 12.14
C LYS A 97 5.05 2.74 12.32
N ARG A 98 3.96 2.07 11.92
CA ARG A 98 3.82 0.61 11.96
C ARG A 98 4.56 -0.07 10.79
N SER A 99 4.57 0.50 9.60
CA SER A 99 5.20 -0.10 8.41
C SER A 99 6.73 -0.26 8.50
N TRP A 100 7.41 0.47 9.39
CA TRP A 100 8.88 0.44 9.52
C TRP A 100 9.49 -0.81 10.21
N SER A 101 8.74 -1.89 10.46
CA SER A 101 9.37 -3.18 10.86
C SER A 101 8.61 -4.41 10.40
N SER A 102 9.36 -5.49 10.12
CA SER A 102 8.87 -6.78 9.61
C SER A 102 7.76 -7.45 10.43
N HIS A 103 7.73 -7.24 11.75
CA HIS A 103 6.64 -7.75 12.60
C HIS A 103 5.37 -6.90 12.54
N ARG A 104 5.51 -5.61 12.28
CA ARG A 104 4.42 -4.64 12.44
C ARG A 104 3.54 -4.50 11.19
N HIS A 105 4.07 -4.74 9.98
CA HIS A 105 3.23 -4.82 8.78
C HIS A 105 2.34 -6.07 8.73
N LYS A 106 2.76 -7.19 9.35
CA LYS A 106 1.92 -8.39 9.47
C LYS A 106 0.63 -8.11 10.25
N LEU A 107 0.73 -7.40 11.37
CA LEU A 107 -0.42 -7.01 12.19
C LEU A 107 -1.41 -6.13 11.41
N LEU A 108 -0.92 -5.19 10.60
CA LEU A 108 -1.74 -4.37 9.71
C LEU A 108 -2.44 -5.21 8.62
N ASN A 109 -1.73 -6.17 8.01
CA ASN A 109 -2.33 -7.01 6.98
C ASN A 109 -3.39 -7.97 7.55
N GLU A 110 -3.10 -8.61 8.69
CA GLU A 110 -4.08 -9.45 9.42
C GLU A 110 -5.30 -8.63 9.84
N ALA A 111 -5.08 -7.38 10.21
CA ALA A 111 -6.11 -6.45 10.59
C ALA A 111 -7.11 -6.13 9.48
N TRP A 112 -6.59 -5.72 8.32
CA TRP A 112 -7.38 -5.46 7.13
C TRP A 112 -8.10 -6.72 6.68
N LEU A 113 -7.43 -7.88 6.75
CA LEU A 113 -8.00 -9.16 6.33
C LEU A 113 -9.17 -9.57 7.22
N LYS A 114 -9.03 -9.46 8.55
CA LYS A 114 -10.11 -9.73 9.52
C LYS A 114 -11.30 -8.79 9.33
N SER A 115 -11.03 -7.56 8.92
CA SER A 115 -12.06 -6.55 8.61
C SER A 115 -12.66 -6.72 7.22
N LYS A 116 -12.18 -7.69 6.43
CA LYS A 116 -12.58 -7.97 5.05
C LYS A 116 -12.41 -6.77 4.12
N GLU A 117 -11.39 -5.96 4.35
CA GLU A 117 -11.12 -4.82 3.47
C GLU A 117 -10.68 -5.33 2.10
N SER A 118 -11.29 -4.84 1.01
CA SER A 118 -10.86 -5.25 -0.32
C SER A 118 -9.49 -4.63 -0.64
N PRO A 119 -8.65 -5.26 -1.47
CA PRO A 119 -7.41 -4.62 -1.88
C PRO A 119 -7.66 -3.31 -2.66
N ALA A 120 -8.82 -3.15 -3.32
CA ALA A 120 -9.20 -1.89 -3.95
C ALA A 120 -9.43 -0.78 -2.91
N ASN A 121 -10.17 -1.06 -1.83
CA ASN A 121 -10.34 -0.11 -0.73
C ASN A 121 -9.01 0.22 -0.07
N LEU A 122 -8.15 -0.77 0.15
CA LEU A 122 -6.85 -0.55 0.77
C LEU A 122 -5.95 0.34 -0.11
N PHE A 123 -6.07 0.23 -1.43
CA PHE A 123 -5.37 1.09 -2.37
C PHE A 123 -5.68 2.58 -2.11
N GLU A 124 -6.96 2.89 -1.89
CA GLU A 124 -7.45 4.25 -1.58
C GLU A 124 -7.02 4.69 -0.16
N ILE A 125 -7.12 3.79 0.82
CA ILE A 125 -6.68 4.04 2.20
C ILE A 125 -5.20 4.43 2.24
N LEU A 126 -4.37 3.74 1.46
CA LEU A 126 -2.93 3.97 1.35
C LEU A 126 -2.59 5.16 0.43
N LYS A 127 -3.60 5.85 -0.12
CA LYS A 127 -3.47 7.03 -0.98
C LYS A 127 -2.64 6.78 -2.24
N LEU A 128 -2.65 5.54 -2.73
CA LEU A 128 -1.87 5.14 -3.91
C LEU A 128 -2.46 5.72 -5.21
N GLU A 129 -3.66 6.31 -5.18
CA GLU A 129 -4.25 7.00 -6.32
C GLU A 129 -3.57 8.33 -6.67
N GLN A 130 -2.84 8.94 -5.74
CA GLN A 130 -2.21 10.25 -5.92
C GLN A 130 -0.81 10.15 -6.51
N ARG A 131 -0.07 9.08 -6.17
CA ARG A 131 1.27 8.82 -6.69
C ARG A 131 1.63 7.35 -6.48
N VAL A 132 1.77 6.59 -7.56
CA VAL A 132 2.44 5.29 -7.52
C VAL A 132 3.87 5.51 -7.98
N GLU A 133 4.79 5.67 -7.03
CA GLU A 133 6.22 5.74 -7.34
C GLU A 133 6.90 4.38 -7.22
N ILE A 134 8.00 4.22 -7.96
CA ILE A 134 8.82 3.00 -7.95
C ILE A 134 9.32 2.67 -6.52
N TYR A 135 9.50 3.68 -5.66
CA TYR A 135 10.03 3.53 -4.30
C TYR A 135 8.99 3.73 -3.19
N ASP A 136 7.70 3.69 -3.52
CA ASP A 136 6.66 3.92 -2.53
C ASP A 136 6.47 2.72 -1.61
N VAL A 137 6.74 2.90 -0.31
CA VAL A 137 6.55 1.88 0.74
C VAL A 137 5.09 1.43 0.83
N ASN A 138 4.13 2.33 0.57
CA ASN A 138 2.72 1.99 0.60
C ASN A 138 2.35 0.98 -0.52
N SER A 139 3.04 1.03 -1.66
CA SER A 139 2.83 0.07 -2.76
C SER A 139 3.27 -1.35 -2.38
N LEU A 140 4.36 -1.48 -1.60
CA LEU A 140 4.82 -2.76 -1.06
C LEU A 140 3.80 -3.34 -0.08
N GLU A 141 3.28 -2.50 0.82
CA GLU A 141 2.28 -2.94 1.79
C GLU A 141 0.98 -3.36 1.15
N TRP A 142 0.50 -2.58 0.19
CA TRP A 142 -0.66 -2.95 -0.62
C TRP A 142 -0.46 -4.29 -1.34
N MET A 143 0.74 -4.54 -1.88
CA MET A 143 1.05 -5.78 -2.58
C MET A 143 1.10 -7.00 -1.64
N ARG A 144 1.70 -6.84 -0.44
CA ARG A 144 1.69 -7.86 0.61
C ARG A 144 0.27 -8.22 1.01
N TYR A 145 -0.55 -7.20 1.27
CA TYR A 145 -1.95 -7.39 1.61
C TYR A 145 -2.72 -8.09 0.49
N THR A 146 -2.58 -7.63 -0.76
CA THR A 146 -3.27 -8.20 -1.92
C THR A 146 -2.96 -9.69 -2.06
N ARG A 147 -1.69 -10.08 -1.90
CA ARG A 147 -1.27 -11.49 -1.91
C ARG A 147 -1.95 -12.29 -0.80
N MET A 148 -1.99 -11.76 0.43
CA MET A 148 -2.64 -12.42 1.57
C MET A 148 -4.14 -12.56 1.34
N TYR A 149 -4.80 -11.49 0.89
CA TYR A 149 -6.23 -11.46 0.60
C TYR A 149 -6.63 -12.49 -0.46
N MET A 150 -5.89 -12.55 -1.58
CA MET A 150 -6.16 -13.52 -2.65
C MET A 150 -5.99 -14.97 -2.17
N LYS A 151 -5.04 -15.22 -1.27
CA LYS A 151 -4.82 -16.55 -0.68
C LYS A 151 -5.97 -16.95 0.24
N GLU A 152 -6.41 -16.04 1.12
CA GLU A 152 -7.44 -16.32 2.12
C GLU A 152 -8.84 -16.44 1.50
N THR A 153 -9.14 -15.61 0.50
CA THR A 153 -10.47 -15.53 -0.12
C THR A 153 -10.64 -16.45 -1.32
N GLU A 154 -9.56 -17.10 -1.78
CA GLU A 154 -9.49 -17.85 -3.04
C GLU A 154 -9.94 -17.04 -4.27
N CYS A 155 -10.05 -15.72 -4.15
CA CYS A 155 -10.45 -14.82 -5.22
C CYS A 155 -9.22 -14.30 -5.98
N LEU A 156 -9.33 -14.31 -7.30
CA LEU A 156 -8.39 -13.56 -8.14
C LEU A 156 -8.69 -12.07 -8.00
N PHE A 157 -7.69 -11.29 -7.58
CA PHE A 157 -7.78 -9.84 -7.58
C PHE A 157 -7.02 -9.27 -8.79
N PRO A 158 -7.65 -8.44 -9.64
CA PRO A 158 -7.01 -7.87 -10.82
C PRO A 158 -6.10 -6.70 -10.42
N GLY A 159 -5.08 -6.96 -9.59
CA GLY A 159 -4.20 -5.94 -9.03
C GLY A 159 -3.49 -5.10 -10.10
N THR A 160 -3.16 -5.72 -11.24
CA THR A 160 -2.65 -5.02 -12.42
C THR A 160 -3.61 -3.95 -12.92
N ASN A 161 -4.91 -4.25 -12.99
CA ASN A 161 -5.92 -3.30 -13.50
C ASN A 161 -6.08 -2.10 -12.57
N VAL A 162 -6.01 -2.32 -11.25
CA VAL A 162 -6.10 -1.23 -10.26
C VAL A 162 -4.90 -0.30 -10.39
N LEU A 163 -3.68 -0.83 -10.42
CA LEU A 163 -2.47 -0.03 -10.62
C LEU A 163 -2.47 0.68 -11.98
N SER A 164 -2.84 -0.02 -13.05
CA SER A 164 -2.90 0.53 -14.40
C SER A 164 -4.02 1.56 -14.63
N SER A 165 -4.96 1.70 -13.68
CA SER A 165 -5.92 2.82 -13.69
C SER A 165 -5.30 4.15 -13.29
N LYS A 166 -4.11 4.14 -12.66
CA LYS A 166 -3.42 5.32 -12.13
C LYS A 166 -2.10 5.63 -12.80
N THR A 167 -1.51 4.64 -13.49
CA THR A 167 -0.27 4.78 -14.23
C THR A 167 -0.28 3.87 -15.46
N THR A 168 0.73 3.98 -16.32
CA THR A 168 0.84 3.10 -17.49
C THR A 168 1.14 1.66 -17.09
N GLU A 169 0.66 0.66 -17.83
CA GLU A 169 1.00 -0.74 -17.58
C GLU A 169 2.53 -0.96 -17.56
N GLN A 170 3.26 -0.18 -18.36
CA GLN A 170 4.72 -0.22 -18.42
C GLN A 170 5.36 0.26 -17.11
N SER A 171 4.85 1.36 -16.53
CA SER A 171 5.28 1.79 -15.20
C SER A 171 4.95 0.77 -14.12
N VAL A 172 3.81 0.07 -14.25
CA VAL A 172 3.45 -1.04 -13.33
C VAL A 172 4.44 -2.20 -13.43
N ALA A 173 4.89 -2.58 -14.63
CA ALA A 173 5.91 -3.62 -14.76
C ALA A 173 7.27 -3.21 -14.17
N VAL A 174 7.64 -1.92 -14.28
CA VAL A 174 8.84 -1.38 -13.64
C VAL A 174 8.71 -1.37 -12.12
N LEU A 175 7.52 -1.07 -11.59
CA LEU A 175 7.23 -1.18 -10.17
C LEU A 175 7.37 -2.63 -9.68
N PHE A 176 6.81 -3.60 -10.39
CA PHE A 176 6.96 -5.01 -10.04
C PHE A 176 8.41 -5.49 -10.12
N GLN A 177 9.20 -4.99 -11.08
CA GLN A 177 10.63 -5.28 -11.12
C GLN A 177 11.32 -4.86 -9.82
N LYS A 178 10.95 -3.69 -9.29
CA LYS A 178 11.49 -3.19 -8.03
C LYS A 178 11.02 -4.02 -6.85
N HIS A 179 9.73 -4.39 -6.81
CA HIS A 179 9.19 -5.24 -5.76
C HIS A 179 9.81 -6.64 -5.71
N GLN A 180 10.44 -7.10 -6.80
CA GLN A 180 11.21 -8.36 -6.80
C GLN A 180 12.47 -8.33 -5.94
N GLU A 181 12.98 -7.14 -5.58
CA GLU A 181 14.11 -6.99 -4.65
C GLU A 181 13.72 -7.29 -3.19
N VAL A 182 12.42 -7.47 -2.92
CA VAL A 182 11.89 -7.78 -1.60
C VAL A 182 11.56 -9.27 -1.53
N ASP A 183 12.32 -10.01 -0.71
CA ASP A 183 12.28 -11.48 -0.66
C ASP A 183 10.87 -12.08 -0.51
N ASP A 184 10.05 -11.49 0.36
CA ASP A 184 8.69 -12.01 0.60
C ASP A 184 7.72 -11.72 -0.56
N LEU A 185 8.04 -10.77 -1.44
CA LEU A 185 7.21 -10.40 -2.59
C LEU A 185 7.74 -10.94 -3.92
N LYS A 186 9.01 -11.36 -3.99
CA LYS A 186 9.70 -11.70 -5.24
C LYS A 186 8.89 -12.56 -6.20
N ALA A 187 8.50 -13.76 -5.78
CA ALA A 187 7.75 -14.68 -6.63
C ALA A 187 6.37 -14.15 -7.05
N PHE A 188 5.73 -13.35 -6.18
CA PHE A 188 4.43 -12.75 -6.50
C PHE A 188 4.57 -11.61 -7.50
N ALA A 189 5.56 -10.74 -7.32
CA ALA A 189 5.85 -9.63 -8.23
C ALA A 189 6.30 -10.12 -9.61
N GLU A 190 7.17 -11.13 -9.66
CA GLU A 190 7.58 -11.78 -10.90
C GLU A 190 6.38 -12.38 -11.65
N LYS A 191 5.48 -13.09 -10.94
CA LYS A 191 4.27 -13.64 -11.55
C LYS A 191 3.40 -12.56 -12.20
N LEU A 192 3.13 -11.46 -11.50
CA LEU A 192 2.30 -10.38 -12.04
C LEU A 192 2.99 -9.64 -13.19
N GLN A 193 4.30 -9.45 -13.11
CA GLN A 193 5.08 -8.84 -14.19
C GLN A 193 5.05 -9.71 -15.45
N ASN A 194 5.25 -11.02 -15.31
CA ASN A 194 5.18 -11.96 -16.44
C ASN A 194 3.79 -11.99 -17.08
N GLN A 195 2.70 -11.78 -16.33
CA GLN A 195 1.36 -11.64 -16.92
C GLN A 195 1.25 -10.42 -17.83
N LEU A 196 1.85 -9.28 -17.44
CA LEU A 196 1.91 -8.09 -18.30
C LEU A 196 2.78 -8.36 -19.53
N PHE A 197 3.94 -9.01 -19.34
CA PHE A 197 4.83 -9.36 -20.44
C PHE A 197 4.12 -10.27 -21.44
N ASP A 198 3.53 -11.38 -20.98
CA ASP A 198 2.83 -12.33 -21.81
C ASP A 198 1.67 -11.66 -22.58
N LYS A 199 0.95 -10.72 -21.95
CA LYS A 199 -0.07 -9.90 -22.62
C LYS A 199 0.54 -9.09 -23.76
N TRP A 200 1.62 -8.34 -23.51
CA TRP A 200 2.25 -7.50 -24.51
C TRP A 200 2.89 -8.29 -25.66
N ILE A 201 3.51 -9.43 -25.34
CA ILE A 201 4.16 -10.31 -26.29
C ILE A 201 3.10 -11.00 -27.16
N ASN A 202 2.12 -11.66 -26.54
CA ASN A 202 1.22 -12.55 -27.27
C ASN A 202 0.06 -11.81 -27.92
N GLN A 203 -0.52 -10.83 -27.23
CA GLN A 203 -1.70 -10.10 -27.72
C GLN A 203 -1.31 -8.89 -28.56
N TYR A 204 -0.35 -8.09 -28.09
CA TYR A 204 0.04 -6.85 -28.79
C TYR A 204 1.26 -6.98 -29.69
N LYS A 205 1.94 -8.14 -29.68
CA LYS A 205 3.14 -8.40 -30.51
C LYS A 205 4.25 -7.36 -30.27
N PHE A 206 4.38 -6.89 -29.04
CA PHE A 206 5.40 -5.90 -28.66
C PHE A 206 6.80 -6.54 -28.69
N LYS A 207 7.68 -5.98 -29.52
CA LYS A 207 9.11 -6.31 -29.51
C LYS A 207 9.82 -5.58 -28.36
N PRO A 208 10.98 -6.06 -27.88
CA PRO A 208 11.75 -5.38 -26.83
C PRO A 208 12.04 -3.90 -27.11
N THR A 209 12.35 -3.55 -28.36
CA THR A 209 12.60 -2.15 -28.78
C THR A 209 11.39 -1.23 -28.57
N LYS A 210 10.16 -1.77 -28.63
CA LYS A 210 8.97 -0.98 -28.31
C LYS A 210 8.88 -0.67 -26.82
N LEU A 211 9.19 -1.65 -25.97
CA LEU A 211 9.17 -1.47 -24.52
C LEU A 211 10.28 -0.50 -24.07
N GLU A 212 11.48 -0.62 -24.64
CA GLU A 212 12.61 0.28 -24.40
C GLU A 212 12.21 1.75 -24.51
N VAL A 213 11.53 2.10 -25.62
CA VAL A 213 11.01 3.46 -25.86
C VAL A 213 9.91 3.83 -24.87
N MET A 214 9.00 2.91 -24.55
CA MET A 214 7.85 3.19 -23.67
C MET A 214 8.23 3.44 -22.21
N ILE A 215 9.26 2.75 -21.70
CA ILE A 215 9.72 2.95 -20.31
C ILE A 215 10.83 4.00 -20.20
N ASP A 216 11.28 4.56 -21.32
CA ASP A 216 12.45 5.45 -21.37
C ASP A 216 13.65 4.79 -20.65
N ALA A 217 14.01 3.59 -21.15
CA ALA A 217 15.07 2.80 -20.56
C ALA A 217 16.41 3.55 -20.69
N PRO A 218 17.16 3.71 -19.58
CA PRO A 218 18.41 4.45 -19.64
C PRO A 218 19.45 3.70 -20.47
N MET A 219 20.28 4.47 -21.19
CA MET A 219 21.43 3.93 -21.91
C MET A 219 22.46 3.30 -20.95
N ILE A 220 22.51 3.79 -19.71
CA ILE A 220 23.26 3.17 -18.62
C ILE A 220 22.50 1.93 -18.16
N ARG A 221 23.17 0.76 -18.24
CA ARG A 221 22.63 -0.56 -17.88
C ARG A 221 22.43 -0.74 -16.37
N SER A 222 21.53 0.05 -15.80
CA SER A 222 21.29 0.08 -14.36
C SER A 222 19.87 0.52 -14.03
N GLY A 223 19.41 0.14 -12.84
CA GLY A 223 18.13 0.57 -12.29
C GLY A 223 16.92 -0.24 -12.77
N PRO A 224 15.73 0.09 -12.22
CA PRO A 224 14.52 -0.72 -12.37
C PRO A 224 13.99 -0.75 -13.80
N ARG A 225 14.16 0.33 -14.57
CA ARG A 225 13.72 0.37 -15.99
C ARG A 225 14.57 -0.54 -16.88
N PHE A 226 15.89 -0.47 -16.76
CA PHE A 226 16.78 -1.32 -17.54
C PHE A 226 16.58 -2.80 -17.21
N THR A 227 16.52 -3.14 -15.92
CA THR A 227 16.26 -4.52 -15.47
C THR A 227 14.89 -5.04 -15.93
N THR A 228 13.87 -4.18 -16.00
CA THR A 228 12.57 -4.54 -16.59
C THR A 228 12.69 -4.86 -18.08
N LEU A 229 13.44 -4.08 -18.84
CA LEU A 229 13.68 -4.33 -20.27
C LEU A 229 14.45 -5.64 -20.47
N GLU A 230 15.45 -5.91 -19.64
CA GLU A 230 16.22 -7.16 -19.68
C GLU A 230 15.32 -8.36 -19.40
N ALA A 231 14.54 -8.33 -18.32
CA ALA A 231 13.58 -9.39 -17.97
C ALA A 231 12.55 -9.61 -19.10
N TYR A 232 12.01 -8.54 -19.68
CA TYR A 232 11.10 -8.63 -20.82
C TYR A 232 11.75 -9.27 -22.04
N THR A 233 13.00 -8.92 -22.34
CA THR A 233 13.74 -9.45 -23.49
C THR A 233 14.00 -10.94 -23.34
N ILE A 234 14.36 -11.38 -22.14
CA ILE A 234 14.53 -12.80 -21.80
C ILE A 234 13.18 -13.52 -22.01
N ARG A 235 12.09 -13.01 -21.42
CA ARG A 235 10.76 -13.61 -21.56
C ARG A 235 10.27 -13.67 -23.01
N PHE A 236 10.53 -12.62 -23.80
CA PHE A 236 10.23 -12.57 -25.22
C PHE A 236 10.94 -13.68 -25.99
N ALA A 237 12.23 -13.89 -25.71
CA ALA A 237 13.04 -14.93 -26.35
C ALA A 237 12.60 -16.34 -25.94
N GLU A 238 12.23 -16.55 -24.68
CA GLU A 238 11.67 -17.82 -24.19
C GLU A 238 10.40 -18.21 -24.95
N LEU A 239 9.46 -17.28 -25.10
CA LEU A 239 8.16 -17.55 -25.76
C LEU A 239 8.24 -17.72 -27.27
N HIS A 240 9.30 -17.24 -27.91
CA HIS A 240 9.49 -17.34 -29.36
C HIS A 240 10.43 -18.49 -29.78
N GLU A 241 10.83 -19.37 -28.83
CA GLU A 241 11.70 -20.54 -29.02
C GLU A 241 12.75 -20.40 -30.14
N LYS A 242 13.98 -20.02 -29.73
CA LYS A 242 15.24 -19.88 -30.50
C LYS A 242 15.52 -18.47 -31.01
N THR A 243 16.28 -17.70 -30.22
CA THR A 243 17.62 -17.18 -30.61
C THR A 243 18.22 -16.33 -29.48
N VAL A 244 18.59 -16.98 -28.38
CA VAL A 244 19.29 -16.32 -27.25
C VAL A 244 20.67 -15.77 -27.68
N MET A 245 21.24 -16.20 -28.82
CA MET A 245 22.47 -15.60 -29.35
C MET A 245 22.25 -14.43 -30.34
N GLU A 246 21.03 -14.21 -30.84
CA GLU A 246 20.77 -13.08 -31.77
C GLU A 246 20.31 -11.81 -31.05
N CYS A 247 19.63 -11.94 -29.90
CA CYS A 247 19.19 -10.77 -29.12
C CYS A 247 20.33 -10.09 -28.32
N TYR A 248 21.46 -10.76 -28.11
CA TYR A 248 22.59 -10.22 -27.30
C TYR A 248 23.63 -9.43 -28.10
N ASN A 249 23.51 -9.33 -29.42
CA ASN A 249 24.37 -8.46 -30.23
C ASN A 249 23.83 -7.04 -30.33
N TRP A 250 23.60 -6.40 -29.18
CA TRP A 250 23.37 -4.96 -29.12
C TRP A 250 24.72 -4.23 -29.08
N ARG A 251 25.15 -3.71 -30.24
CA ARG A 251 26.17 -2.65 -30.33
C ARG A 251 25.49 -1.34 -30.75
N PRO A 252 25.83 -0.21 -30.12
CA PRO A 252 25.36 1.09 -30.55
C PRO A 252 26.17 1.49 -31.78
N ASN A 253 25.49 1.61 -32.92
CA ASN A 253 25.91 2.11 -34.24
C ASN A 253 25.81 1.03 -35.31
N GLY A 254 24.77 1.16 -36.14
CA GLY A 254 24.38 0.20 -37.16
C GLY A 254 25.50 -0.13 -38.14
N ASN A 255 25.75 -1.43 -38.29
CA ASN A 255 26.02 -2.11 -39.57
C ASN A 255 26.02 -3.62 -39.29
N TRP A 256 25.14 -4.36 -39.97
CA TRP A 256 25.08 -5.81 -39.90
C TRP A 256 26.24 -6.39 -40.71
N THR A 257 27.15 -7.11 -40.05
CA THR A 257 28.09 -7.99 -40.77
C THR A 257 28.14 -9.35 -40.07
N VAL A 258 28.07 -10.38 -40.90
CA VAL A 258 28.06 -11.81 -40.54
C VAL A 258 29.50 -12.29 -40.38
N THR A 259 29.79 -12.95 -39.27
CA THR A 259 30.76 -14.04 -39.19
C THR A 259 30.22 -15.12 -38.28
#